data_AF-A0A849EA49-F1
#
_entry.id   AF-A0A849EA49-F1
#
_cell.length_a   1.000
_cell.length_b   1.000
_cell.length_c   1.000
_cell.angle_alpha   90.00
_cell.angle_beta   90.00
_cell.angle_gamma   90.00
#
_symmetry.space_group_name_H-M   'P 1'
#
loop_
_entity.id
_entity.type
_entity.pdbx_description
1 polymer ?
#
loop_
_entity_poly.entity_id
_entity_poly.type
_entity_poly.pdbx_seq_one_letter_code
_entity_poly.pdbx_strand_id
1 'polypeptide(L)'
;MARYHYTPFEYHKPPGLTGKEDRHDVIIVGAGPIGLAMAIDLALRGVKSVVLDDNDVVSVGSRAICWAKRTLEIFDRLGVGERMLDK
;
A
#
# COMPACT_ATOMS: atom_id res chain seq x y z
N MET A 1 -14.82 -21.04 -10.97
CA MET A 1 -15.02 -19.56 -11.04
C MET A 1 -13.82 -18.93 -10.35
N ALA A 2 -12.93 -18.24 -11.07
CA ALA A 2 -11.70 -17.71 -10.47
C ALA A 2 -12.06 -16.62 -9.44
N ARG A 3 -11.72 -16.86 -8.17
CA ARG A 3 -12.21 -16.09 -7.01
C ARG A 3 -11.50 -14.74 -6.76
N TYR A 4 -10.49 -14.39 -7.57
CA TYR A 4 -9.70 -13.17 -7.41
C TYR A 4 -9.27 -12.63 -8.77
N HIS A 5 -9.37 -11.30 -8.95
CA HIS A 5 -8.80 -10.60 -10.10
C HIS A 5 -7.44 -10.05 -9.70
N TYR A 6 -6.38 -10.61 -10.26
CA TYR A 6 -5.03 -10.10 -10.06
C TYR A 6 -4.71 -9.14 -11.19
N THR A 7 -4.45 -7.88 -10.84
CA THR A 7 -4.00 -6.85 -11.76
C THR A 7 -2.50 -6.69 -11.59
N PRO A 8 -1.69 -7.13 -12.57
CA PRO A 8 -0.24 -6.89 -12.55
C PRO A 8 0.06 -5.41 -12.72
N PHE A 9 1.02 -4.93 -11.94
CA PHE A 9 1.61 -3.61 -12.05
C PHE A 9 2.92 -3.74 -12.82
N GLU A 10 3.08 -2.91 -13.84
CA GLU A 10 4.31 -2.91 -14.64
C GLU A 10 5.50 -2.54 -13.75
N TYR A 11 6.59 -3.28 -13.90
CA TYR A 11 7.84 -2.93 -13.25
C TYR A 11 8.39 -1.62 -13.84
N HIS A 12 8.44 -0.59 -13.00
CA HIS A 12 9.12 0.66 -13.33
C HIS A 12 10.51 0.67 -12.72
N LYS A 13 11.54 0.60 -13.57
CA LYS A 13 12.93 0.64 -13.14
C LYS A 13 13.23 1.97 -12.44
N PRO A 14 13.68 1.98 -11.16
CA PRO A 14 14.07 3.21 -10.50
C PRO A 14 15.34 3.81 -11.15
N PRO A 15 15.40 5.14 -11.31
CA PRO A 15 16.52 5.80 -11.97
C PRO A 15 17.85 5.60 -11.24
N GLY A 16 17.82 5.37 -9.92
CA GLY A 16 18.99 5.14 -9.08
C GLY A 16 19.77 3.86 -9.37
N LEU A 17 19.20 2.91 -10.13
CA LEU A 17 19.91 1.69 -10.55
C LEU A 17 20.95 1.94 -11.64
N THR A 18 20.79 3.01 -12.42
CA THR A 18 21.66 3.34 -13.57
C THR A 18 22.28 4.72 -13.51
N GLY A 19 21.90 5.53 -12.52
CA GLY A 19 22.35 6.90 -12.40
C GLY A 19 22.10 7.45 -10.99
N LYS A 20 22.23 8.77 -10.87
CA LYS A 20 21.93 9.47 -9.62
C LYS A 20 20.42 9.67 -9.49
N GLU A 21 19.88 9.31 -8.33
CA GLU A 21 18.47 9.54 -7.98
C GLU A 21 18.39 10.56 -6.84
N ASP A 22 17.31 11.34 -6.83
CA ASP A 22 17.02 12.28 -5.74
C ASP A 22 16.74 11.51 -4.45
N ARG A 23 17.03 12.13 -3.30
CA ARG A 23 16.72 11.52 -2.01
C ARG A 23 15.23 11.60 -1.74
N HIS A 24 14.67 10.49 -1.28
CA HIS A 24 13.31 10.42 -0.75
C HIS A 24 13.32 10.69 0.75
N ASP A 25 12.38 11.49 1.24
CA ASP A 25 12.26 11.80 2.68
C ASP A 25 11.92 10.54 3.48
N VAL A 26 11.05 9.69 2.93
CA VAL A 26 10.64 8.41 3.52
C VAL A 26 10.54 7.33 2.44
N ILE A 27 11.09 6.17 2.75
CA ILE A 27 10.92 4.94 1.96
C ILE A 27 10.19 3.91 2.84
N ILE A 28 9.12 3.35 2.31
CA ILE A 28 8.33 2.29 2.94
C ILE A 28 8.58 1.01 2.15
N VAL A 29 9.08 -0.02 2.83
CA VAL A 29 9.32 -1.34 2.21
C VAL A 29 8.18 -2.29 2.60
N GLY A 30 7.37 -2.66 1.62
CA GLY A 30 6.19 -3.51 1.71
C GLY A 30 4.88 -2.76 1.45
N ALA A 31 4.18 -3.11 0.38
CA ALA A 31 2.82 -2.67 0.03
C ALA A 31 1.74 -3.58 0.63
N GLY A 32 2.00 -4.15 1.81
CA GLY A 32 0.98 -4.78 2.64
C GLY A 32 0.07 -3.75 3.32
N PRO A 33 -0.97 -4.18 4.05
CA PRO A 33 -1.91 -3.26 4.71
C PRO A 33 -1.24 -2.22 5.61
N ILE A 34 -0.16 -2.59 6.29
CA ILE A 34 0.56 -1.68 7.19
C ILE A 34 1.34 -0.61 6.42
N GLY A 35 2.08 -0.99 5.37
CA GLY A 35 2.85 -0.03 4.58
C GLY A 35 1.95 0.92 3.80
N LEU A 36 0.84 0.42 3.25
CA LEU A 36 -0.16 1.27 2.59
C LEU A 36 -0.86 2.21 3.57
N ALA A 37 -1.22 1.74 4.77
CA ALA A 37 -1.78 2.61 5.80
C ALA A 37 -0.80 3.72 6.23
N MET A 38 0.49 3.38 6.36
CA MET A 38 1.54 4.36 6.64
C MET A 38 1.69 5.39 5.51
N ALA A 39 1.67 4.96 4.25
CA ALA A 39 1.74 5.86 3.10
C ALA A 39 0.58 6.86 3.08
N ILE A 40 -0.65 6.41 3.39
CA ILE A 40 -1.82 7.30 3.51
C ILE A 40 -1.64 8.27 4.68
N ASP A 41 -1.23 7.80 5.87
CA ASP A 41 -1.04 8.66 7.04
C ASP A 41 0.02 9.75 6.79
N LEU A 42 1.11 9.41 6.10
CA LEU A 42 2.15 10.38 5.69
C LEU A 42 1.62 11.38 4.67
N ALA A 43 0.89 10.92 3.65
CA ALA A 43 0.29 11.77 2.64
C ALA A 43 -0.70 12.78 3.26
N LEU A 44 -1.53 12.36 4.21
CA LEU A 44 -2.45 13.23 4.96
C LEU A 44 -1.72 14.31 5.79
N ARG A 45 -0.46 14.07 6.17
CA ARG A 45 0.40 15.03 6.88
C ARG A 45 1.28 15.86 5.93
N GLY A 46 1.15 15.69 4.62
CA GLY A 46 1.96 16.37 3.61
C GLY A 46 3.39 15.85 3.50
N VAL A 47 3.70 14.67 4.04
CA VAL A 47 5.02 14.05 3.96
C VAL A 47 5.08 13.14 2.74
N LYS A 48 6.04 13.38 1.85
CA LYS A 48 6.24 12.54 0.65
C LYS A 48 6.90 11.22 1.03
N SER A 49 6.38 10.12 0.49
CA SER A 49 6.96 8.79 0.68
C SER A 49 6.92 7.96 -0.59
N VAL A 50 7.90 7.08 -0.76
CA VAL A 50 7.92 6.05 -1.80
C VAL A 50 7.63 4.69 -1.17
N VAL A 51 6.69 3.93 -1.74
CA VAL A 51 6.41 2.56 -1.33
C VAL A 51 7.04 1.60 -2.33
N LEU A 52 7.78 0.62 -1.83
CA LEU A 52 8.41 -0.44 -2.62
C LEU A 52 7.80 -1.78 -2.21
N ASP A 53 7.44 -2.61 -3.19
CA ASP A 53 7.09 -4.01 -2.97
C ASP A 53 7.76 -4.85 -4.06
N ASP A 54 8.09 -6.09 -3.72
CA ASP A 54 8.70 -7.05 -4.66
C ASP A 54 7.62 -7.74 -5.52
N ASN A 55 6.36 -7.74 -5.06
CA ASN A 55 5.26 -8.30 -5.83
C ASN A 55 4.78 -7.30 -6.90
N ASP A 56 4.45 -7.84 -8.07
CA ASP A 56 3.80 -7.11 -9.16
C ASP A 56 2.26 -7.13 -9.04
N VAL A 57 1.69 -7.72 -8.00
CA VAL A 57 0.24 -7.78 -7.76
C VAL A 57 -0.09 -7.47 -6.30
N VAL A 58 -1.27 -6.89 -6.04
CA VAL A 58 -1.75 -6.64 -4.67
C VAL A 58 -2.21 -7.95 -4.05
N SER A 59 -1.25 -8.69 -3.50
CA SER A 59 -1.40 -10.00 -2.86
C SER A 59 -1.85 -11.14 -3.78
N VAL A 60 -1.48 -12.36 -3.42
CA VAL A 60 -1.99 -13.60 -4.02
C VAL A 60 -2.80 -14.33 -2.96
N GLY A 61 -4.11 -14.46 -3.21
CA GLY A 61 -5.09 -14.98 -2.27
C GLY A 61 -5.32 -14.06 -1.06
N SER A 62 -6.30 -14.45 -0.23
CA SER A 62 -6.52 -13.79 1.06
C SER A 62 -5.52 -14.33 2.09
N ARG A 63 -4.80 -13.41 2.73
CA ARG A 63 -3.91 -13.67 3.87
C ARG A 63 -4.37 -12.98 5.16
N ALA A 64 -5.51 -12.31 5.10
CA ALA A 64 -6.15 -11.63 6.22
C ALA A 64 -7.61 -12.09 6.30
N ILE A 65 -8.00 -12.66 7.45
CA ILE A 65 -9.32 -13.28 7.61
C ILE A 65 -10.33 -12.35 8.30
N CYS A 66 -9.85 -11.45 9.15
CA CYS A 66 -10.69 -10.60 9.99
C CYS A 66 -10.02 -9.24 10.23
N TRP A 67 -10.83 -8.19 10.15
CA TRP A 67 -10.47 -6.85 10.59
C TRP A 67 -11.09 -6.57 11.96
N ALA A 68 -10.25 -6.30 12.95
CA ALA A 68 -10.74 -5.90 14.27
C ALA A 68 -11.40 -4.51 14.21
N LYS A 69 -12.37 -4.25 15.10
CA LYS A 69 -13.03 -2.94 15.22
C LYS A 69 -12.03 -1.78 15.26
N ARG A 70 -10.96 -1.91 16.05
CA ARG A 70 -9.93 -0.88 16.18
C ARG A 70 -9.22 -0.59 14.85
N THR A 71 -8.99 -1.60 14.03
CA THR A 71 -8.36 -1.41 12.72
C THR A 71 -9.29 -0.69 11.76
N LEU A 72 -10.60 -0.97 11.81
CA LEU A 72 -11.60 -0.24 11.02
C LEU A 72 -11.70 1.24 11.44
N GLU A 73 -11.63 1.54 12.74
CA GLU A 73 -11.53 2.93 13.24
C GLU A 73 -10.27 3.65 12.72
N ILE A 74 -9.15 2.93 12.57
CA ILE A 74 -7.93 3.49 11.98
C ILE A 74 -8.13 3.77 10.50
N PHE A 75 -8.73 2.84 9.75
CA PHE A 75 -9.02 3.04 8.33
C PHE A 75 -10.01 4.17 8.08
N ASP A 76 -11.01 4.34 8.96
CA ASP A 76 -11.92 5.48 8.94
C ASP A 76 -11.19 6.81 9.10
N ARG A 77 -10.29 6.92 10.08
CA ARG A 77 -9.42 8.10 10.25
C ARG A 77 -8.52 8.36 9.04
N LEU A 78 -8.12 7.31 8.32
CA LEU A 78 -7.33 7.40 7.09
C LEU A 78 -8.19 7.73 5.85
N GLY A 79 -9.51 7.91 6.00
CA GLY A 79 -10.42 8.26 4.91
C GLY A 79 -10.82 7.10 4.01
N VAL A 80 -10.54 5.86 4.42
CA VAL A 80 -10.86 4.64 3.65
C VAL A 80 -11.80 3.69 4.40
N GLY A 81 -12.35 4.12 5.54
CA GLY A 81 -13.22 3.30 6.40
C GLY A 81 -14.44 2.73 5.67
N GLU A 82 -15.23 3.58 5.01
CA GLU A 82 -16.41 3.14 4.26
C GLU A 82 -16.05 2.12 3.16
N ARG A 83 -14.98 2.39 2.38
CA ARG A 83 -14.51 1.46 1.34
C ARG A 83 -14.04 0.12 1.89
N MET A 84 -13.59 0.07 3.15
CA MET A 84 -13.19 -1.16 3.82
C MET A 84 -14.39 -1.98 4.32
N LEU A 85 -15.58 -1.37 4.46
CA LEU A 85 -16.83 -2.03 4.86
C LEU A 85 -17.66 -2.50 3.66
N ASP A 86 -17.49 -1.84 2.50
CA ASP A 86 -18.07 -2.25 1.23
C ASP A 86 -17.61 -3.66 0.83
N LYS A 87 -18.52 -4.47 0.28
CA LYS A 87 -18.30 -5.88 -0.08
C LYS A 87 -17.98 -6.08 -1.56
#